data_AF-A0A8I0FSK5-F1
#
_entry.id   AF-A0A8I0FSK5-F1
#
_cell.length_a   1.000
_cell.length_b   1.000
_cell.length_c   1.000
_cell.angle_alpha   90.00
_cell.angle_beta   90.00
_cell.angle_gamma   90.00
#
_symmetry.space_group_name_H-M   'P 1'
#
loop_
_entity.id
_entity.type
_entity.pdbx_description
1 polymer ?
#
loop_
_entity_poly.entity_id
_entity_poly.type
_entity_poly.pdbx_seq_one_letter_code
_entity_poly.pdbx_strand_id
1 'polypeptide(L)'
;MKDKNLPHDIENKSVEELTDLANNIIKNLENKNNLENSIDEYQMLIKLNNLIEKKFQKNSKKIAENSKEKIKEILNRNDREKNK
;
A
#
# COMPACT_ATOMS: atom_id res chain seq x y z
N MET A 1 21.92 20.46 -1.37
CA MET A 1 21.64 19.29 -0.51
C MET A 1 21.07 18.21 -1.40
N LYS A 2 21.58 16.97 -1.32
CA LYS A 2 21.11 15.90 -2.20
C LYS A 2 19.74 15.46 -1.71
N ASP A 3 18.68 15.85 -2.41
CA ASP A 3 17.38 15.23 -2.26
C ASP A 3 17.56 13.72 -2.46
N LYS A 4 17.62 12.97 -1.36
CA LYS A 4 17.41 11.52 -1.36
C LYS A 4 15.93 11.31 -1.65
N ASN A 5 15.53 11.63 -2.88
CA ASN A 5 14.21 11.31 -3.37
C ASN A 5 14.06 9.81 -3.33
N LEU A 6 12.89 9.35 -2.85
CA LEU A 6 12.50 7.96 -2.95
C LEU A 6 12.76 7.47 -4.38
N PRO A 7 13.21 6.21 -4.56
CA PRO A 7 13.42 5.64 -5.88
C PRO A 7 12.23 5.92 -6.80
N HIS A 8 12.49 6.29 -8.05
CA HIS A 8 11.43 6.71 -8.99
C HIS A 8 10.42 5.58 -9.27
N ASP A 9 10.81 4.33 -9.02
CA ASP A 9 10.01 3.11 -9.15
C ASP A 9 9.20 2.75 -7.89
N ILE A 10 9.30 3.52 -6.80
CA ILE A 10 8.66 3.18 -5.52
C ILE A 10 7.13 3.09 -5.64
N GLU A 11 6.54 3.87 -6.53
CA GLU A 11 5.09 3.86 -6.81
C GLU A 11 4.63 2.53 -7.45
N ASN A 12 5.54 1.83 -8.12
CA ASN A 12 5.24 0.55 -8.77
C ASN A 12 5.29 -0.64 -7.79
N LYS A 13 5.96 -0.49 -6.65
CA LYS A 13 6.12 -1.55 -5.65
C LYS A 13 4.79 -1.98 -5.03
N SER A 14 4.64 -3.25 -4.68
CA SER A 14 3.46 -3.77 -4.00
C SER A 14 3.32 -3.19 -2.58
N VAL A 15 2.14 -3.40 -1.95
CA VAL A 15 1.94 -2.97 -0.55
C VAL A 15 2.89 -3.71 0.38
N GLU A 16 3.12 -4.99 0.10
CA GLU A 16 4.06 -5.86 0.83
C GLU A 16 5.49 -5.35 0.68
N GLU A 17 5.97 -5.11 -0.55
CA GLU A 17 7.32 -4.59 -0.78
C GLU A 17 7.57 -3.24 -0.10
N LEU A 18 6.57 -2.34 -0.12
CA LEU A 18 6.65 -1.06 0.57
C LEU A 18 6.68 -1.22 2.10
N THR A 19 5.90 -2.16 2.62
CA THR A 19 5.87 -2.47 4.06
C THR A 19 7.19 -3.07 4.52
N ASP A 20 7.80 -3.95 3.72
CA ASP A 20 9.13 -4.50 4.01
C ASP A 20 10.21 -3.41 4.03
N LEU A 21 10.15 -2.44 3.11
CA LEU A 21 11.04 -1.27 3.12
C LEU A 21 10.84 -0.42 4.39
N ALA A 22 9.59 -0.16 4.79
CA ALA A 22 9.30 0.57 6.01
C ALA A 22 9.83 -0.16 7.25
N ASN A 23 9.62 -1.49 7.33
CA ASN A 23 10.14 -2.33 8.41
C ASN A 23 11.67 -2.30 8.48
N ASN A 24 12.37 -2.28 7.35
CA ASN A 24 13.82 -2.17 7.32
C ASN A 24 14.30 -0.80 7.84
N ILE A 25 13.59 0.29 7.50
CA ILE A 25 13.91 1.61 8.05
C ILE A 25 13.67 1.66 9.56
N ILE A 26 12.57 1.07 10.05
CA ILE A 26 12.28 0.99 11.49
C ILE A 26 13.39 0.23 12.22
N LYS A 27 13.79 -0.95 11.73
CA LYS A 27 14.90 -1.71 12.31
C LYS A 27 16.20 -0.90 12.33
N ASN A 28 16.49 -0.14 11.29
CA ASN A 28 17.66 0.73 11.26
C ASN A 28 17.56 1.86 12.29
N LEU A 29 16.38 2.47 12.44
CA LEU A 29 16.12 3.53 13.41
C LEU A 29 16.21 3.04 14.86
N GLU A 30 15.70 1.85 15.16
CA GLU A 30 15.77 1.22 16.48
C GLU A 30 17.21 0.99 16.96
N ASN A 31 18.15 0.83 16.02
CA ASN A 31 19.57 0.64 16.32
C ASN A 31 20.37 1.96 16.42
N LYS A 32 19.73 3.12 16.20
CA LYS A 32 20.39 4.43 16.26
C LYS A 32 20.12 5.14 17.59
N ASN A 33 21.20 5.54 18.27
CA ASN A 33 21.13 6.27 19.54
C ASN A 33 20.99 7.81 19.37
N ASN A 34 21.18 8.33 18.15
CA ASN A 34 21.12 9.77 17.87
C ASN A 34 19.95 10.08 16.92
N LEU A 35 18.94 10.76 17.46
CA LEU A 35 17.72 11.13 16.76
C LEU A 35 17.96 12.16 15.65
N GLU A 36 18.90 13.09 15.88
CA GLU A 36 19.20 14.22 14.99
C GLU A 36 19.84 13.73 13.69
N ASN A 37 20.68 12.69 13.78
CA ASN A 37 21.27 11.98 12.63
C ASN A 37 20.27 11.06 11.89
N SER A 38 19.01 11.02 12.33
CA SER A 38 17.99 10.09 11.85
C SER A 38 16.76 10.78 11.25
N ILE A 39 16.76 12.12 11.19
CA ILE A 39 15.63 12.93 10.71
C ILE A 39 15.24 12.52 9.27
N ASP A 40 16.23 12.30 8.40
CA ASP A 40 15.99 11.89 7.01
C ASP A 40 15.26 10.54 6.94
N GLU A 41 15.67 9.56 7.75
CA GLU A 41 15.02 8.26 7.80
C GLU A 41 13.59 8.33 8.33
N TYR A 42 13.33 9.16 9.35
CA TYR A 42 11.96 9.41 9.82
C TYR A 42 11.09 10.07 8.75
N GLN A 43 11.60 11.06 8.03
CA GLN A 43 10.87 11.68 6.92
C GLN A 43 10.59 10.68 5.80
N MET A 44 11.54 9.80 5.50
CA MET A 44 11.36 8.73 4.53
C MET A 44 10.29 7.73 4.97
N LEU A 45 10.30 7.34 6.26
CA LEU A 45 9.30 6.44 6.83
C LEU A 45 7.89 7.03 6.75
N ILE A 46 7.71 8.32 7.05
CA ILE A 46 6.42 9.01 6.92
C ILE A 46 5.92 8.98 5.47
N LYS A 47 6.79 9.29 4.50
CA LYS A 47 6.43 9.26 3.07
C LYS A 47 6.04 7.85 2.62
N LEU A 48 6.79 6.83 3.06
CA LEU A 48 6.48 5.42 2.78
C LEU A 48 5.14 5.01 3.38
N ASN A 49 4.88 5.36 4.64
CA ASN A 49 3.62 5.01 5.30
C ASN A 49 2.41 5.62 4.60
N ASN A 50 2.51 6.88 4.18
CA ASN A 50 1.46 7.54 3.39
C ASN A 50 1.23 6.87 2.04
N LEU A 51 2.29 6.37 1.39
CA LEU A 51 2.18 5.63 0.13
C LEU A 51 1.51 4.26 0.33
N ILE A 52 1.92 3.53 1.37
CA ILE A 52 1.32 2.24 1.78
C ILE A 52 -0.18 2.42 2.01
N GLU A 53 -0.57 3.43 2.80
CA GLU A 53 -1.97 3.73 3.08
C GLU A 53 -2.77 3.96 1.79
N LYS A 54 -2.29 4.84 0.90
CA LYS A 54 -2.96 5.12 -0.38
C LYS A 54 -3.11 3.88 -1.24
N LYS A 55 -2.08 3.04 -1.31
CA LYS A 55 -2.10 1.83 -2.14
C LYS A 55 -3.01 0.75 -1.56
N PHE A 56 -2.99 0.58 -0.24
CA PHE A 56 -3.91 -0.30 0.47
C PHE A 56 -5.38 0.11 0.25
N GLN A 57 -5.70 1.41 0.40
CA GLN A 57 -7.04 1.93 0.16
C GLN A 57 -7.51 1.68 -1.28
N LYS A 58 -6.65 1.92 -2.28
CA LYS A 58 -6.96 1.63 -3.70
C LYS A 58 -7.23 0.15 -3.94
N ASN A 59 -6.38 -0.72 -3.42
CA ASN A 59 -6.53 -2.17 -3.57
C ASN A 59 -7.82 -2.66 -2.90
N SER A 60 -8.11 -2.19 -1.69
CA SER A 60 -9.33 -2.52 -0.95
C SER A 60 -10.60 -2.11 -1.71
N LYS A 61 -10.64 -0.89 -2.27
CA LYS A 61 -11.76 -0.43 -3.11
C LYS A 61 -11.96 -1.32 -4.34
N LYS A 62 -10.88 -1.64 -5.06
CA LYS A 62 -10.93 -2.52 -6.23
C LYS A 62 -11.46 -3.92 -5.89
N ILE A 63 -11.06 -4.48 -4.75
CA ILE A 63 -11.57 -5.77 -4.27
C ILE A 63 -13.08 -5.68 -3.98
N ALA A 64 -13.52 -4.61 -3.31
CA ALA A 64 -14.93 -4.42 -3.00
C ALA A 64 -15.79 -4.29 -4.26
N GLU A 65 -15.35 -3.50 -5.24
CA GLU A 65 -16.00 -3.32 -6.54
C GLU A 65 -16.11 -4.66 -7.30
N ASN A 66 -14.99 -5.36 -7.47
CA ASN A 66 -14.96 -6.67 -8.13
C ASN A 66 -15.86 -7.70 -7.43
N SER A 67 -15.93 -7.67 -6.10
CA SER A 67 -16.78 -8.60 -5.34
C SER A 67 -18.26 -8.29 -5.56
N LYS A 68 -18.63 -7.00 -5.56
CA LYS A 68 -20.00 -6.55 -5.85
C LYS A 68 -20.43 -6.92 -7.26
N GLU A 69 -19.54 -6.77 -8.25
CA GLU A 69 -19.80 -7.18 -9.63
C GLU A 69 -20.04 -8.68 -9.74
N LYS A 70 -19.17 -9.51 -9.15
CA LYS A 70 -19.36 -10.97 -9.13
C LYS A 70 -20.67 -11.40 -8.48
N ILE A 71 -21.05 -10.78 -7.35
CA ILE A 71 -22.34 -11.04 -6.70
C ILE A 71 -23.49 -10.69 -7.66
N LYS A 72 -23.44 -9.54 -8.32
CA LYS A 72 -24.46 -9.12 -9.29
C LYS A 72 -24.57 -10.09 -10.47
N GLU A 73 -23.44 -10.59 -10.98
CA GLU A 73 -23.42 -11.60 -12.04
C GLU A 73 -24.09 -12.90 -11.60
N ILE A 74 -23.81 -13.39 -10.40
CA ILE A 74 -24.42 -14.62 -9.86
C ILE A 74 -25.93 -14.45 -9.72
N LEU A 75 -26.40 -13.33 -9.15
CA LEU A 75 -27.83 -13.05 -8.99
C LEU A 75 -28.54 -13.03 -10.36
N ASN A 76 -27.98 -12.32 -11.34
CA ASN A 76 -28.55 -12.24 -12.68
C ASN A 76 -28.62 -13.61 -13.39
N ARG A 77 -27.65 -14.51 -13.15
CA ARG A 77 -27.68 -15.87 -13.72
C ARG A 77 -28.83 -16.68 -13.12
N ASN A 78 -28.98 -16.65 -11.79
CA ASN A 78 -30.04 -17.35 -11.07
C ASN A 78 -31.44 -16.88 -11.51
N ASP A 79 -31.61 -15.57 -11.74
CA ASP A 79 -32.89 -15.02 -12.20
C ASP A 79 -33.25 -15.47 -13.63
N ARG A 80 -32.26 -15.65 -14.51
CA ARG A 80 -32.48 -16.20 -15.86
C ARG A 80 -32.85 -17.67 -15.83
N GLU A 81 -32.30 -18.44 -14.89
CA GLU A 81 -32.62 -19.86 -14.72
C GLU A 81 -34.02 -20.09 -14.13
N LYS A 82 -34.48 -19.21 -13.23
CA LYS A 82 -35.85 -19.27 -12.67
C LYS A 82 -36.95 -18.90 -13.67
N ASN A 83 -36.64 -18.08 -14.68
CA ASN A 83 -37.58 -17.60 -15.69
C ASN A 83 -37.57 -18.45 -16.98
N LYS A 84 -36.93 -19.62 -16.97
CA LYS A 84 -36.94 -20.63 -18.03
C LYS A 84 -37.85 -21.79 -17.66
#